data_AF-A0A358L3U0-F1
#
_entry.id   AF-A0A358L3U0-F1
#
_cell.length_a   1.000
_cell.length_b   1.000
_cell.length_c   1.000
_cell.angle_alpha   90.00
_cell.angle_beta   90.00
_cell.angle_gamma   90.00
#
_symmetry.space_group_name_H-M   'P 1'
#
loop_
_entity.id
_entity.type
_entity.pdbx_description
1 polymer ?
#
loop_
_entity_poly.entity_id
_entity_poly.type
_entity_poly.pdbx_seq_one_letter_code
_entity_poly.pdbx_strand_id
1 'polypeptide(L)'
;MNTAFTFTIKSLRFDENYNPSGNTRITTNFANLARGEKRQENLRNALVMINNRFNALADWDNPRADRYSVELDIVSAELNVEVRGNAFPVIEILKTTIVDKKTNERIDGIVGNNFSSYVRDYDFSVVLPEHNKNQTGFTLPVNFGELHGNIFKRFVNSDVYKQNFNKAPVICLSVSTKNTYCRTANQHPVLGVEYQQDEPSLTDIYFAKMGLQARYFMPPNSVAPLAFYFHGDLLSDYTNLELVSTISTMETFQKIYRPEVYNANSVAGKLYQPNLNHQDYSLTRIVYDREERSQLAVEQGKFTEEHFIKPYQTVLEQWATDSAL
;
A
#
# COMPACT_ATOMS: atom_id res chain seq x y z
N MET A 1 19.01 18.34 23.85
CA MET A 1 18.18 17.31 24.50
C MET A 1 17.41 16.64 23.38
N ASN A 2 17.60 15.33 23.20
CA ASN A 2 17.10 14.60 22.05
C ASN A 2 15.60 14.32 22.27
N THR A 3 14.72 15.00 21.55
CA THR A 3 13.27 14.79 21.62
C THR A 3 12.97 13.39 21.08
N ALA A 4 12.53 12.46 21.94
CA ALA A 4 12.34 11.07 21.53
C ALA A 4 11.02 10.94 20.75
N PHE A 5 11.12 10.86 19.43
CA PHE A 5 10.02 10.39 18.59
C PHE A 5 9.81 8.90 18.86
N THR A 6 8.64 8.55 19.41
CA THR A 6 8.25 7.16 19.67
C THR A 6 7.01 6.80 18.87
N PHE A 7 6.84 5.51 18.57
CA PHE A 7 5.70 5.01 17.81
C PHE A 7 4.77 4.20 18.72
N THR A 8 3.47 4.29 18.47
CA THR A 8 2.47 3.38 19.01
C THR A 8 1.76 2.69 17.85
N ILE A 9 1.54 1.37 17.95
CA ILE A 9 0.74 0.63 16.98
C ILE A 9 -0.65 0.37 17.55
N LYS A 10 -1.67 0.65 16.75
CA LYS A 10 -3.04 0.21 17.00
C LYS A 10 -3.47 -0.73 15.88
N SER A 11 -4.25 -1.74 16.22
CA SER A 11 -4.81 -2.67 15.25
C SER A 11 -6.33 -2.68 15.32
N LEU A 12 -6.97 -2.74 14.15
CA LEU A 12 -8.41 -2.85 14.02
C LEU A 12 -8.75 -3.86 12.93
N ARG A 13 -9.70 -4.76 13.21
CA ARG A 13 -10.16 -5.75 12.24
C ARG A 13 -10.80 -5.07 11.02
N PHE A 14 -10.35 -5.46 9.84
CA PHE A 14 -10.97 -5.14 8.57
C PHE A 14 -11.80 -6.34 8.10
N ASP A 15 -13.05 -6.39 8.52
CA ASP A 15 -14.05 -7.37 8.10
C ASP A 15 -15.28 -6.67 7.50
N GLU A 16 -16.34 -7.43 7.21
CA GLU A 16 -17.60 -6.86 6.69
C GLU A 16 -18.28 -5.87 7.65
N ASN A 17 -17.94 -5.91 8.94
CA ASN A 17 -18.50 -5.04 9.98
C ASN A 17 -17.62 -3.80 10.22
N TYR A 18 -16.46 -3.70 9.58
CA TYR A 18 -15.59 -2.53 9.67
C TYR A 18 -16.33 -1.25 9.28
N ASN A 19 -16.38 -0.30 10.22
CA ASN A 19 -17.02 0.99 10.04
C ASN A 19 -16.07 2.11 10.49
N PRO A 20 -15.58 2.98 9.60
CA PRO A 20 -14.66 4.04 9.96
C PRO A 20 -15.34 5.06 10.91
N SER A 21 -14.70 5.36 12.04
CA SER A 21 -15.18 6.40 12.97
C SER A 21 -15.00 7.80 12.35
N GLY A 22 -16.02 8.66 12.47
CA GLY A 22 -16.14 9.92 11.74
C GLY A 22 -15.12 11.03 12.01
N ASN A 23 -14.20 10.91 12.97
CA ASN A 23 -13.37 12.05 13.41
C ASN A 23 -11.92 12.11 12.92
N THR A 24 -11.34 11.04 12.35
CA THR A 24 -9.92 11.07 11.90
C THR A 24 -9.54 10.03 10.83
N ARG A 25 -10.34 8.98 10.62
CA ARG A 25 -9.97 7.76 9.86
C ARG A 25 -10.58 7.66 8.45
N ILE A 26 -11.08 8.77 7.91
CA ILE A 26 -11.97 8.76 6.73
C ILE A 26 -11.19 8.60 5.41
N THR A 27 -9.88 8.82 5.40
CA THR A 27 -9.14 9.13 4.16
C THR A 27 -8.24 8.00 3.65
N THR A 28 -8.17 6.83 4.32
CA THR A 28 -7.37 5.69 3.81
C THR A 28 -7.99 5.07 2.56
N ASN A 29 -7.16 4.45 1.72
CA ASN A 29 -7.57 3.85 0.44
C ASN A 29 -8.71 2.83 0.56
N PHE A 30 -8.81 2.11 1.68
CA PHE A 30 -9.88 1.14 1.94
C PHE A 30 -11.05 1.73 2.74
N ALA A 31 -10.91 2.90 3.37
CA ALA A 31 -12.02 3.54 4.09
C ALA A 31 -13.16 3.92 3.16
N ASN A 32 -12.87 4.34 1.91
CA ASN A 32 -13.91 4.65 0.91
C ASN A 32 -14.82 3.44 0.62
N LEU A 33 -14.25 2.24 0.53
CA LEU A 33 -15.02 0.99 0.36
C LEU A 33 -15.96 0.71 1.53
N ALA A 34 -15.63 1.25 2.70
CA ALA A 34 -16.35 1.08 3.94
C ALA A 34 -17.41 2.19 4.20
N ARG A 35 -17.90 2.88 3.17
CA ARG A 35 -18.91 3.97 3.29
C ARG A 35 -20.22 3.66 2.58
N GLY A 36 -21.24 4.45 2.94
CA GLY A 36 -22.56 4.43 2.31
C GLY A 36 -23.39 3.18 2.62
N GLU A 37 -24.58 3.11 2.03
CA GLU A 37 -25.54 2.02 2.26
C GLU A 37 -25.00 0.65 1.81
N LYS A 38 -24.11 0.63 0.82
CA LYS A 38 -23.48 -0.59 0.30
C LYS A 38 -22.21 -1.01 1.04
N ARG A 39 -21.84 -0.34 2.13
CA ARG A 39 -20.62 -0.62 2.92
C ARG A 39 -20.39 -2.11 3.16
N GLN A 40 -21.34 -2.79 3.82
CA GLN A 40 -21.15 -4.18 4.25
C GLN A 40 -21.04 -5.12 3.04
N GLU A 41 -21.84 -4.88 2.00
CA GLU A 41 -21.80 -5.66 0.75
C GLU A 41 -20.46 -5.47 0.02
N ASN A 42 -19.98 -4.23 -0.09
CA ASN A 42 -18.68 -3.91 -0.68
C ASN A 42 -17.53 -4.65 0.03
N LEU A 43 -17.49 -4.55 1.37
CA LEU A 43 -16.46 -5.20 2.19
C LEU A 43 -16.53 -6.73 2.09
N ARG A 44 -17.73 -7.31 2.17
CA ARG A 44 -17.94 -8.76 1.99
C ARG A 44 -17.47 -9.22 0.62
N ASN A 45 -17.85 -8.52 -0.44
CA ASN A 45 -17.46 -8.87 -1.80
C ASN A 45 -15.94 -8.77 -2.00
N ALA A 46 -15.28 -7.75 -1.43
CA ALA A 46 -13.83 -7.62 -1.46
C ALA A 46 -13.14 -8.81 -0.76
N LEU A 47 -13.59 -9.18 0.44
CA LEU A 47 -13.04 -10.31 1.20
C LEU A 47 -13.24 -11.64 0.47
N VAL A 48 -14.41 -11.85 -0.17
CA VAL A 48 -14.67 -13.02 -1.01
C VAL A 48 -13.73 -13.06 -2.21
N MET A 49 -13.51 -11.93 -2.89
CA MET A 49 -12.56 -11.84 -4.00
C MET A 49 -11.13 -12.17 -3.57
N ILE A 50 -10.69 -11.68 -2.40
CA ILE A 50 -9.37 -12.00 -1.82
C ILE A 50 -9.27 -13.51 -1.55
N ASN A 51 -10.27 -14.11 -0.90
CA ASN A 51 -10.27 -15.54 -0.61
C ASN A 51 -10.22 -16.38 -1.89
N ASN A 52 -11.04 -16.04 -2.89
CA ASN A 52 -11.05 -16.74 -4.18
C ASN A 52 -9.69 -16.63 -4.87
N ARG A 53 -9.10 -15.43 -4.87
CA ARG A 53 -7.80 -15.21 -5.50
C ARG A 53 -6.68 -15.94 -4.76
N PHE A 54 -6.71 -15.95 -3.43
CA PHE A 54 -5.75 -16.70 -2.62
C PHE A 54 -5.79 -18.18 -2.96
N ASN A 55 -6.98 -18.79 -2.94
CA ASN A 55 -7.15 -20.21 -3.23
C ASN A 55 -6.81 -20.59 -4.68
N ALA A 56 -7.01 -19.68 -5.63
CA ALA A 56 -6.61 -19.88 -7.01
C ALA A 56 -5.08 -19.86 -7.23
N LEU A 57 -4.32 -19.19 -6.35
CA LEU A 57 -2.85 -19.17 -6.38
C LEU A 57 -2.25 -20.27 -5.49
N ALA A 58 -2.91 -20.60 -4.38
CA ALA A 58 -2.58 -21.70 -3.49
C ALA A 58 -3.40 -22.95 -3.84
N ASP A 59 -3.18 -23.46 -5.06
CA ASP A 59 -3.91 -24.57 -5.65
C ASP A 59 -3.46 -25.96 -5.14
N TRP A 60 -2.24 -26.04 -4.59
CA TRP A 60 -1.69 -27.26 -4.02
C TRP A 60 -2.52 -27.77 -2.85
N ASP A 61 -2.86 -29.06 -2.87
CA ASP A 61 -3.72 -29.71 -1.88
C ASP A 61 -5.04 -28.97 -1.62
N ASN A 62 -5.56 -28.28 -2.64
CA ASN A 62 -6.74 -27.42 -2.58
C ASN A 62 -7.70 -27.65 -3.78
N PRO A 63 -8.19 -28.88 -4.01
CA PRO A 63 -8.92 -29.24 -5.23
C PRO A 63 -10.27 -28.51 -5.41
N ARG A 64 -10.83 -27.95 -4.33
CA ARG A 64 -12.10 -27.21 -4.34
C ARG A 64 -11.91 -25.69 -4.30
N ALA A 65 -10.67 -25.22 -4.21
CA ALA A 65 -10.32 -23.81 -4.07
C ALA A 65 -11.03 -23.11 -2.89
N ASP A 66 -11.24 -23.81 -1.77
CA ASP A 66 -11.97 -23.33 -0.59
C ASP A 66 -11.22 -23.51 0.74
N ARG A 67 -9.99 -24.06 0.70
CA ARG A 67 -9.17 -24.39 1.89
C ARG A 67 -8.80 -23.18 2.73
N TYR A 68 -8.41 -22.08 2.10
CA TYR A 68 -7.86 -20.93 2.83
C TYR A 68 -8.86 -19.78 2.93
N SER A 69 -8.71 -18.97 3.98
CA SER A 69 -9.25 -17.62 4.04
C SER A 69 -8.19 -16.64 4.50
N VAL A 70 -8.28 -15.41 4.02
CA VAL A 70 -7.38 -14.31 4.40
C VAL A 70 -8.16 -13.33 5.27
N GLU A 71 -7.65 -13.10 6.47
CA GLU A 71 -8.13 -12.06 7.36
C GLU A 71 -7.23 -10.84 7.27
N LEU A 72 -7.81 -9.65 7.49
CA LEU A 72 -7.13 -8.38 7.37
C LEU A 72 -7.26 -7.58 8.66
N ASP A 73 -6.16 -7.02 9.13
CA ASP A 73 -6.13 -6.02 10.18
C ASP A 73 -5.57 -4.70 9.63
N ILE A 74 -6.24 -3.60 9.91
CA ILE A 74 -5.70 -2.26 9.77
C ILE A 74 -4.72 -2.05 10.92
N VAL A 75 -3.48 -1.77 10.57
CA VAL A 75 -2.41 -1.38 11.48
C VAL A 75 -2.19 0.12 11.30
N SER A 76 -2.47 0.89 12.34
CA SER A 76 -2.21 2.33 12.38
C SER A 76 -0.99 2.58 13.25
N ALA A 77 0.07 3.14 12.66
CA ALA A 77 1.23 3.62 13.38
C ALA A 77 1.04 5.11 13.70
N GLU A 78 1.01 5.42 14.99
CA GLU A 78 0.91 6.78 15.50
C GLU A 78 2.29 7.25 15.98
N LEU A 79 2.67 8.45 15.57
CA LEU A 79 3.90 9.12 16.00
C LEU A 79 3.60 10.01 17.21
N ASN A 80 4.35 9.82 18.28
CA ASN A 80 4.28 10.65 19.48
C ASN A 80 5.43 11.66 19.48
N VAL A 81 5.11 12.93 19.66
CA VAL A 81 6.07 14.03 19.82
C VAL A 81 5.92 14.58 21.23
N GLU A 82 6.93 14.41 22.09
CA GLU A 82 6.85 14.64 23.55
C GLU A 82 6.54 16.09 23.99
N VAL A 83 6.48 17.06 23.07
CA VAL A 83 6.41 18.50 23.39
C VAL A 83 4.97 19.04 23.50
N ARG A 84 4.02 18.27 24.04
CA ARG A 84 2.58 18.62 24.25
C ARG A 84 1.64 18.38 23.05
N GLY A 85 1.63 17.16 22.51
CA GLY A 85 0.73 16.79 21.41
C GLY A 85 -0.03 15.48 21.62
N ASN A 86 -1.23 15.39 21.04
CA ASN A 86 -1.89 14.10 20.79
C ASN A 86 -1.08 13.31 19.75
N ALA A 87 -1.06 11.98 19.85
CA ALA A 87 -0.41 11.11 18.88
C ALA A 87 -0.96 11.36 17.46
N PHE A 88 -0.08 11.47 16.47
CA PHE A 88 -0.47 11.75 15.08
C PHE A 88 -0.39 10.47 14.23
N PRO A 89 -1.46 10.05 13.54
CA PRO A 89 -1.39 8.88 12.67
C PRO A 89 -0.51 9.18 11.46
N VAL A 90 0.59 8.44 11.29
CA VAL A 90 1.56 8.69 10.20
C VAL A 90 1.46 7.67 9.09
N ILE A 91 1.20 6.41 9.43
CA ILE A 91 1.17 5.28 8.50
C ILE A 91 -0.03 4.39 8.84
N GLU A 92 -0.78 3.98 7.82
CA GLU A 92 -1.81 2.95 7.91
C GLU A 92 -1.59 1.89 6.84
N ILE A 93 -1.52 0.64 7.27
CA ILE A 93 -1.25 -0.53 6.42
C ILE A 93 -2.16 -1.68 6.81
N LEU A 94 -2.38 -2.59 5.88
CA LEU A 94 -3.05 -3.85 6.15
C LEU A 94 -2.01 -4.93 6.49
N LYS A 95 -2.28 -5.69 7.53
CA LYS A 95 -1.64 -6.98 7.85
C LYS A 95 -2.59 -8.10 7.45
N THR A 96 -2.07 -9.10 6.74
CA THR A 96 -2.79 -10.33 6.41
C THR A 96 -2.56 -11.41 7.47
N THR A 97 -3.56 -12.23 7.73
CA THR A 97 -3.42 -13.52 8.42
C THR A 97 -4.09 -14.59 7.58
N ILE A 98 -3.36 -15.65 7.22
CA ILE A 98 -3.90 -16.78 6.48
C ILE A 98 -4.49 -17.78 7.48
N VAL A 99 -5.73 -18.18 7.26
CA VAL A 99 -6.39 -19.25 8.00
C VAL A 99 -6.48 -20.48 7.09
N ASP A 100 -5.79 -21.55 7.47
CA ASP A 100 -5.92 -22.85 6.81
C ASP A 100 -7.06 -23.63 7.47
N LYS A 101 -8.20 -23.77 6.77
CA LYS A 101 -9.37 -24.46 7.32
C LYS A 101 -9.19 -25.97 7.42
N LYS A 102 -8.18 -26.55 6.73
CA LYS A 102 -7.90 -27.98 6.77
C LYS A 102 -7.11 -28.35 8.02
N THR A 103 -6.11 -27.55 8.38
CA THR A 103 -5.26 -27.78 9.57
C THR A 103 -5.72 -27.00 10.79
N ASN A 104 -6.63 -26.03 10.61
CA ASN A 104 -7.07 -25.07 11.63
C ASN A 104 -5.92 -24.20 12.17
N GLU A 105 -4.90 -23.97 11.33
CA GLU A 105 -3.76 -23.12 11.66
C GLU A 105 -3.96 -21.68 11.19
N ARG A 106 -3.34 -20.76 11.91
CA ARG A 106 -3.28 -19.34 11.58
C ARG A 106 -1.84 -18.99 11.30
N ILE A 107 -1.58 -18.53 10.09
CA ILE A 107 -0.24 -18.25 9.57
C ILE A 107 -0.15 -16.74 9.35
N ASP A 108 0.90 -16.13 9.88
CA ASP A 108 1.15 -14.70 9.64
C ASP A 108 1.41 -14.45 8.15
N GLY A 109 0.74 -13.44 7.61
CA GLY A 109 1.05 -12.90 6.29
C GLY A 109 1.92 -11.65 6.37
N ILE A 110 2.21 -11.05 5.22
CA ILE A 110 3.08 -9.87 5.14
C ILE A 110 2.31 -8.60 5.52
N VAL A 111 2.95 -7.73 6.30
CA VAL A 111 2.45 -6.39 6.62
C VAL A 111 2.87 -5.38 5.53
N GLY A 112 2.09 -4.32 5.30
CA GLY A 112 2.41 -3.29 4.31
C GLY A 112 1.45 -3.23 3.11
N ASN A 113 0.45 -4.09 3.11
CA ASN A 113 -0.62 -4.09 2.11
C ASN A 113 -1.42 -2.78 2.19
N ASN A 114 -1.86 -2.28 1.03
CA ASN A 114 -2.68 -1.06 0.89
C ASN A 114 -2.13 0.16 1.66
N PHE A 115 -0.82 0.38 1.51
CA PHE A 115 -0.08 1.42 2.21
C PHE A 115 -0.67 2.82 2.01
N SER A 116 -1.01 3.46 3.13
CA SER A 116 -1.47 4.84 3.21
C SER A 116 -0.62 5.60 4.22
N SER A 117 -0.35 6.87 3.93
CA SER A 117 0.39 7.75 4.83
C SER A 117 -0.09 9.18 4.69
N TYR A 118 -0.29 9.82 5.84
CA TYR A 118 -0.67 11.22 5.95
C TYR A 118 0.41 12.14 5.36
N VAL A 119 1.69 11.85 5.63
CA VAL A 119 2.82 12.63 5.11
C VAL A 119 2.97 12.43 3.60
N ARG A 120 2.71 11.21 3.09
CA ARG A 120 2.68 10.98 1.65
C ARG A 120 1.58 11.78 0.97
N ASP A 121 0.37 11.76 1.52
CA ASP A 121 -0.75 12.49 0.92
C ASP A 121 -0.50 14.01 1.00
N TYR A 122 0.14 14.51 2.06
CA TYR A 122 0.66 15.89 2.10
C TYR A 122 1.66 16.19 0.99
N ASP A 123 2.69 15.36 0.83
CA ASP A 123 3.71 15.56 -0.20
C ASP A 123 3.10 15.58 -1.61
N PHE A 124 2.27 14.59 -1.94
CA PHE A 124 1.72 14.43 -3.29
C PHE A 124 0.52 15.34 -3.59
N SER A 125 -0.30 15.68 -2.60
CA SER A 125 -1.54 16.45 -2.81
C SER A 125 -1.44 17.93 -2.43
N VAL A 126 -0.39 18.34 -1.70
CA VAL A 126 -0.17 19.74 -1.32
C VAL A 126 1.17 20.25 -1.83
N VAL A 127 2.29 19.63 -1.42
CA VAL A 127 3.63 20.15 -1.72
C VAL A 127 3.95 20.11 -3.21
N LEU A 128 3.75 18.96 -3.85
CA LEU A 128 4.11 18.77 -5.25
C LEU A 128 3.26 19.65 -6.21
N PRO A 129 1.93 19.77 -6.05
CA PRO A 129 1.13 20.69 -6.86
C PRO A 129 1.52 22.16 -6.65
N GLU A 130 1.69 22.62 -5.40
CA GLU A 130 2.03 24.02 -5.13
C GLU A 130 3.43 24.39 -5.65
N HIS A 131 4.41 23.48 -5.57
CA HIS A 131 5.74 23.66 -6.17
C HIS A 131 5.66 23.91 -7.68
N ASN A 132 4.80 23.17 -8.39
CA ASN A 132 4.73 23.21 -9.85
C ASN A 132 3.74 24.23 -10.43
N LYS A 133 2.89 24.86 -9.60
CA LYS A 133 1.76 25.71 -10.02
C LYS A 133 2.11 26.85 -10.98
N ASN A 134 3.32 27.40 -10.88
CA ASN A 134 3.80 28.52 -11.71
C ASN A 134 5.08 28.18 -12.49
N GLN A 135 5.40 26.89 -12.64
CA GLN A 135 6.58 26.45 -13.37
C GLN A 135 6.23 26.05 -14.80
N THR A 136 7.16 26.27 -15.73
CA THR A 136 6.99 25.89 -17.14
C THR A 136 7.22 24.39 -17.38
N GLY A 137 7.85 23.69 -16.44
CA GLY A 137 8.12 22.26 -16.50
C GLY A 137 7.96 21.59 -15.15
N PHE A 138 7.71 20.28 -15.17
CA PHE A 138 7.60 19.49 -13.95
C PHE A 138 8.96 19.33 -13.28
N THR A 139 9.06 19.71 -12.01
CA THR A 139 10.24 19.47 -11.18
C THR A 139 9.84 18.96 -9.80
N LEU A 140 10.79 18.35 -9.10
CA LEU A 140 10.60 17.87 -7.74
C LEU A 140 11.11 18.91 -6.73
N PRO A 141 10.40 19.13 -5.61
CA PRO A 141 10.97 19.81 -4.45
C PRO A 141 12.26 19.13 -3.99
N VAL A 142 13.25 19.90 -3.52
CA VAL A 142 14.59 19.39 -3.16
C VAL A 142 14.53 18.22 -2.16
N ASN A 143 13.65 18.31 -1.16
CA ASN A 143 13.52 17.32 -0.08
C ASN A 143 12.26 16.44 -0.23
N PHE A 144 11.76 16.26 -1.46
CA PHE A 144 10.52 15.52 -1.71
C PHE A 144 10.61 14.08 -1.19
N GLY A 145 9.74 13.73 -0.25
CA GLY A 145 9.67 12.41 0.38
C GLY A 145 10.72 12.11 1.46
N GLU A 146 11.64 13.03 1.76
CA GLU A 146 12.71 12.77 2.74
C GLU A 146 12.18 12.62 4.17
N LEU A 147 11.26 13.51 4.57
CA LEU A 147 10.63 13.44 5.89
C LEU A 147 9.91 12.11 6.09
N HIS A 148 9.05 11.73 5.13
CA HIS A 148 8.33 10.48 5.19
C HIS A 148 9.26 9.26 5.13
N GLY A 149 10.28 9.31 4.27
CA GLY A 149 11.32 8.29 4.20
C GLY A 149 12.00 8.04 5.55
N ASN A 150 12.37 9.10 6.25
CA ASN A 150 12.92 9.01 7.59
C ASN A 150 11.92 8.45 8.60
N ILE A 151 10.64 8.87 8.55
CA ILE A 151 9.60 8.37 9.46
C ILE A 151 9.41 6.87 9.27
N PHE A 152 9.31 6.43 8.02
CA PHE A 152 9.19 5.02 7.67
C PHE A 152 10.39 4.21 8.17
N LYS A 153 11.62 4.65 7.86
CA LYS A 153 12.84 3.96 8.31
C LYS A 153 12.90 3.84 9.83
N ARG A 154 12.51 4.87 10.57
CA ARG A 154 12.48 4.79 12.05
C ARG A 154 11.38 3.87 12.54
N PHE A 155 10.20 3.91 11.93
CA PHE A 155 9.11 3.02 12.28
C PHE A 155 9.53 1.55 12.14
N VAL A 156 10.01 1.13 10.96
CA VAL A 156 10.39 -0.28 10.72
C VAL A 156 11.58 -0.75 11.56
N ASN A 157 12.44 0.17 12.03
CA ASN A 157 13.56 -0.17 12.90
C ASN A 157 13.25 -0.07 14.39
N SER A 158 12.08 0.46 14.77
CA SER A 158 11.68 0.66 16.16
C SER A 158 11.42 -0.66 16.90
N ASP A 159 11.59 -0.64 18.22
CA ASP A 159 11.26 -1.80 19.06
C ASP A 159 9.78 -2.16 18.98
N VAL A 160 8.90 -1.15 18.87
CA VAL A 160 7.46 -1.36 18.72
C VAL A 160 7.14 -2.12 17.43
N TYR A 161 7.83 -1.84 16.32
CA TYR A 161 7.66 -2.63 15.09
C TYR A 161 8.13 -4.08 15.30
N LYS A 162 9.33 -4.27 15.85
CA LYS A 162 9.93 -5.60 16.08
C LYS A 162 9.14 -6.46 17.09
N GLN A 163 8.42 -5.82 18.02
CA GLN A 163 7.53 -6.50 18.96
C GLN A 163 6.23 -6.98 18.31
N ASN A 164 5.80 -6.36 17.20
CA ASN A 164 4.53 -6.66 16.53
C ASN A 164 4.71 -7.44 15.22
N PHE A 165 5.87 -7.34 14.57
CA PHE A 165 6.14 -7.95 13.27
C PHE A 165 7.53 -8.57 13.21
N ASN A 166 7.60 -9.77 12.64
CA ASN A 166 8.82 -10.56 12.54
C ASN A 166 9.58 -10.33 11.22
N LYS A 167 8.95 -9.67 10.24
CA LYS A 167 9.50 -9.46 8.89
C LYS A 167 9.31 -8.01 8.46
N ALA A 168 10.15 -7.58 7.52
CA ALA A 168 10.02 -6.28 6.87
C ALA A 168 8.69 -6.20 6.09
N PRO A 169 8.16 -4.98 5.87
CA PRO A 169 6.94 -4.82 5.11
C PRO A 169 7.20 -4.99 3.61
N VAL A 170 6.19 -5.47 2.89
CA VAL A 170 6.15 -5.42 1.42
C VAL A 170 4.96 -4.58 1.00
N ILE A 171 5.23 -3.50 0.27
CA ILE A 171 4.19 -2.63 -0.28
C ILE A 171 3.96 -3.03 -1.73
N CYS A 172 2.74 -3.45 -2.05
CA CYS A 172 2.37 -3.84 -3.41
C CYS A 172 1.36 -2.85 -4.00
N LEU A 173 1.66 -2.31 -5.19
CA LEU A 173 0.91 -1.23 -5.84
C LEU A 173 0.69 -1.50 -7.33
N SER A 174 -0.15 -0.65 -7.93
CA SER A 174 -0.22 -0.54 -9.38
C SER A 174 1.11 -0.12 -9.98
N VAL A 175 1.45 -0.65 -11.15
CA VAL A 175 2.51 -0.10 -11.99
C VAL A 175 2.15 1.31 -12.49
N SER A 176 3.18 2.14 -12.70
CA SER A 176 3.07 3.49 -13.28
C SER A 176 2.65 3.42 -14.76
N THR A 177 1.70 4.28 -15.15
CA THR A 177 1.22 4.39 -16.55
C THR A 177 2.17 5.17 -17.45
N LYS A 178 3.17 5.86 -16.88
CA LYS A 178 4.18 6.61 -17.65
C LYS A 178 5.30 5.71 -18.18
N ASN A 179 5.44 4.52 -17.60
CA ASN A 179 6.56 3.63 -17.84
C ASN A 179 6.18 2.46 -18.73
N THR A 180 7.19 1.94 -19.42
CA THR A 180 7.09 0.71 -20.20
C THR A 180 7.77 -0.43 -19.45
N TYR A 181 7.11 -1.58 -19.43
CA TYR A 181 7.55 -2.77 -18.73
C TYR A 181 7.84 -3.87 -19.76
N CYS A 182 9.07 -4.35 -19.78
CA CYS A 182 9.52 -5.43 -20.66
C CYS A 182 9.57 -6.75 -19.89
N ARG A 183 8.82 -7.74 -20.35
CA ARG A 183 8.80 -9.10 -19.81
C ARG A 183 10.20 -9.71 -19.90
N THR A 184 10.67 -10.26 -18.79
CA THR A 184 11.97 -10.95 -18.71
C THR A 184 11.79 -12.48 -18.85
N ALA A 185 12.90 -13.22 -18.79
CA ALA A 185 12.89 -14.67 -18.72
C ALA A 185 12.67 -15.20 -17.29
N ASN A 186 12.78 -14.36 -16.27
CA ASN A 186 12.64 -14.79 -14.88
C ASN A 186 11.17 -15.07 -14.56
N GLN A 187 10.92 -16.23 -13.94
CA GLN A 187 9.59 -16.68 -13.55
C GLN A 187 9.65 -17.32 -12.17
N HIS A 188 8.94 -16.71 -11.23
CA HIS A 188 8.77 -17.19 -9.88
C HIS A 188 7.46 -17.99 -9.76
N PRO A 189 7.40 -19.09 -8.97
CA PRO A 189 6.20 -19.93 -8.88
C PRO A 189 4.94 -19.20 -8.40
N VAL A 190 5.09 -18.30 -7.41
CA VAL A 190 3.98 -17.49 -6.87
C VAL A 190 3.84 -16.12 -7.54
N LEU A 191 4.89 -15.30 -7.52
CA LEU A 191 4.89 -13.97 -8.13
C LEU A 191 4.68 -13.98 -9.64
N GLY A 192 4.94 -15.10 -10.33
CA GLY A 192 4.77 -15.23 -11.77
C GLY A 192 5.94 -14.63 -12.55
N VAL A 193 5.64 -14.04 -13.70
CA VAL A 193 6.68 -13.58 -14.63
C VAL A 193 7.16 -12.19 -14.25
N GLU A 194 8.47 -12.00 -14.22
CA GLU A 194 9.06 -10.68 -13.94
C GLU A 194 9.04 -9.77 -15.18
N TYR A 195 8.78 -8.50 -14.92
CA TYR A 195 8.90 -7.40 -15.87
C TYR A 195 9.96 -6.41 -15.39
N GLN A 196 10.79 -5.95 -16.32
CA GLN A 196 11.76 -4.90 -16.09
C GLN A 196 11.18 -3.56 -16.57
N GLN A 197 11.21 -2.55 -15.72
CA GLN A 197 10.84 -1.18 -16.05
C GLN A 197 11.98 -0.48 -16.82
N ASP A 198 11.61 0.43 -17.72
CA ASP A 198 12.51 1.26 -18.52
C ASP A 198 13.30 2.31 -17.71
N GLU A 199 12.61 3.06 -16.86
CA GLU A 199 13.18 4.12 -16.03
C GLU A 199 12.47 4.23 -14.67
N PRO A 200 13.10 4.74 -13.60
CA PRO A 200 12.42 4.92 -12.32
C PRO A 200 11.22 5.87 -12.43
N SER A 201 10.08 5.47 -11.88
CA SER A 201 8.91 6.32 -11.72
C SER A 201 9.05 7.26 -10.51
N LEU A 202 8.16 8.24 -10.42
CA LEU A 202 8.08 9.12 -9.25
C LEU A 202 7.85 8.35 -7.94
N THR A 203 7.06 7.28 -7.97
CA THR A 203 6.83 6.44 -6.79
C THR A 203 8.11 5.70 -6.41
N ASP A 204 8.89 5.22 -7.39
CA ASP A 204 10.16 4.53 -7.14
C ASP A 204 11.16 5.47 -6.47
N ILE A 205 11.30 6.69 -6.98
CA ILE A 205 12.16 7.73 -6.39
C ILE A 205 11.72 8.06 -4.96
N TYR A 206 10.41 8.20 -4.74
CA TYR A 206 9.86 8.52 -3.42
C TYR A 206 10.07 7.36 -2.42
N PHE A 207 9.82 6.12 -2.84
CA PHE A 207 9.93 4.94 -1.98
C PHE A 207 11.40 4.57 -1.74
N ALA A 208 12.32 4.96 -2.63
CA ALA A 208 13.76 4.85 -2.37
C ALA A 208 14.19 5.69 -1.14
N LYS A 209 13.51 6.81 -0.82
CA LYS A 209 13.77 7.58 0.42
C LYS A 209 13.42 6.78 1.69
N MET A 210 12.53 5.79 1.57
CA MET A 210 12.20 4.84 2.63
C MET A 210 13.21 3.68 2.73
N GLY A 211 14.19 3.60 1.82
CA GLY A 211 15.13 2.48 1.73
C GLY A 211 14.53 1.24 1.04
N LEU A 212 13.48 1.42 0.23
CA LEU A 212 12.82 0.34 -0.50
C LEU A 212 13.32 0.28 -1.94
N GLN A 213 13.42 -0.94 -2.47
CA GLN A 213 13.65 -1.21 -3.89
C GLN A 213 12.39 -1.83 -4.52
N ALA A 214 12.27 -1.73 -5.84
CA ALA A 214 11.10 -2.19 -6.57
C ALA A 214 11.43 -3.36 -7.51
N ARG A 215 10.52 -4.33 -7.59
CA ARG A 215 10.47 -5.34 -8.65
C ARG A 215 9.04 -5.51 -9.15
N TYR A 216 8.87 -5.88 -10.41
CA TYR A 216 7.56 -5.94 -11.04
C TYR A 216 7.28 -7.35 -11.50
N PHE A 217 6.17 -7.92 -11.02
CA PHE A 217 5.82 -9.29 -11.32
C PHE A 217 4.36 -9.37 -11.73
N MET A 218 4.07 -10.17 -12.75
CA MET A 218 2.70 -10.52 -13.14
C MET A 218 2.37 -11.92 -12.62
N PRO A 219 1.57 -12.04 -11.55
CA PRO A 219 1.19 -13.32 -10.99
C PRO A 219 0.44 -14.22 -11.99
N PRO A 220 0.48 -15.55 -11.80
CA PRO A 220 -0.28 -16.47 -12.65
C PRO A 220 -1.76 -16.09 -12.70
N ASN A 221 -2.34 -16.06 -13.91
CA ASN A 221 -3.72 -15.67 -14.18
C ASN A 221 -4.10 -14.22 -13.81
N SER A 222 -3.12 -13.34 -13.63
CA SER A 222 -3.32 -11.89 -13.66
C SER A 222 -3.19 -11.34 -15.09
N VAL A 223 -3.67 -10.12 -15.31
CA VAL A 223 -3.65 -9.46 -16.62
C VAL A 223 -2.60 -8.36 -16.74
N ALA A 224 -2.00 -7.92 -15.63
CA ALA A 224 -0.98 -6.88 -15.60
C ALA A 224 0.02 -7.11 -14.45
N PRO A 225 1.28 -6.63 -14.56
CA PRO A 225 2.25 -6.70 -13.49
C PRO A 225 1.88 -5.80 -12.30
N LEU A 226 2.25 -6.23 -11.10
CA LEU A 226 2.19 -5.47 -9.85
C LEU A 226 3.60 -5.00 -9.47
N ALA A 227 3.69 -3.81 -8.88
CA ALA A 227 4.94 -3.29 -8.33
C ALA A 227 5.09 -3.73 -6.87
N PHE A 228 6.19 -4.37 -6.52
CA PHE A 228 6.53 -4.80 -5.17
C PHE A 228 7.69 -3.97 -4.65
N TYR A 229 7.44 -3.18 -3.62
CA TYR A 229 8.44 -2.39 -2.91
C TYR A 229 8.80 -3.07 -1.60
N PHE A 230 10.08 -3.35 -1.39
CA PHE A 230 10.55 -4.18 -0.28
C PHE A 230 11.97 -3.81 0.13
N HIS A 231 12.37 -4.31 1.30
CA HIS A 231 13.75 -4.38 1.76
C HIS A 231 14.22 -5.84 1.72
N GLY A 232 15.53 -6.08 1.58
CA GLY A 232 16.09 -7.44 1.52
C GLY A 232 15.84 -8.11 0.16
N ASP A 233 15.51 -9.40 0.17
CA ASP A 233 15.23 -10.23 -1.01
C ASP A 233 13.79 -10.74 -1.01
N LEU A 234 12.97 -10.14 -1.88
CA LEU A 234 11.57 -10.52 -2.08
C LEU A 234 11.37 -12.01 -2.39
N LEU A 235 12.33 -12.66 -3.06
CA LEU A 235 12.17 -14.03 -3.56
C LEU A 235 12.49 -15.10 -2.51
N SER A 236 13.24 -14.75 -1.46
CA SER A 236 13.75 -15.72 -0.49
C SER A 236 13.36 -15.42 0.96
N ASP A 237 13.11 -14.16 1.31
CA ASP A 237 12.78 -13.75 2.69
C ASP A 237 11.32 -14.09 3.08
N TYR A 238 10.46 -14.38 2.10
CA TYR A 238 9.03 -14.63 2.28
C TYR A 238 8.61 -15.99 1.73
N THR A 239 7.72 -16.65 2.44
CA THR A 239 7.12 -17.92 2.04
C THR A 239 6.12 -17.72 0.91
N ASN A 240 5.80 -18.82 0.22
CA ASN A 240 4.79 -18.80 -0.83
C ASN A 240 3.42 -18.30 -0.32
N LEU A 241 2.94 -18.75 0.83
CA LEU A 241 1.64 -18.33 1.38
C LEU A 241 1.63 -16.83 1.77
N GLU A 242 2.75 -16.32 2.30
CA GLU A 242 2.93 -14.91 2.58
C GLU A 242 2.80 -14.06 1.30
N LEU A 243 3.51 -14.44 0.23
CA LEU A 243 3.43 -13.76 -1.07
C LEU A 243 2.04 -13.87 -1.71
N VAL A 244 1.40 -15.04 -1.64
CA VAL A 244 0.02 -15.24 -2.13
C VAL A 244 -0.96 -14.34 -1.37
N SER A 245 -0.79 -14.17 -0.06
CA SER A 245 -1.64 -13.27 0.75
C SER A 245 -1.55 -11.81 0.29
N THR A 246 -0.34 -11.34 -0.03
CA THR A 246 -0.10 -9.99 -0.55
C THR A 246 -0.69 -9.82 -1.94
N ILE A 247 -0.45 -10.77 -2.85
CA ILE A 247 -0.99 -10.73 -4.22
C ILE A 247 -2.52 -10.72 -4.21
N SER A 248 -3.14 -11.67 -3.51
CA SER A 248 -4.60 -11.81 -3.47
C SER A 248 -5.29 -10.58 -2.89
N THR A 249 -4.70 -9.98 -1.85
CA THR A 249 -5.17 -8.73 -1.25
C THR A 249 -5.02 -7.57 -2.23
N MET A 250 -3.81 -7.32 -2.73
CA MET A 250 -3.53 -6.12 -3.51
C MET A 250 -4.10 -6.18 -4.92
N GLU A 251 -4.09 -7.33 -5.59
CA GLU A 251 -4.73 -7.47 -6.90
C GLU A 251 -6.24 -7.23 -6.81
N THR A 252 -6.90 -7.69 -5.74
CA THR A 252 -8.33 -7.39 -5.50
C THR A 252 -8.56 -5.89 -5.39
N PHE A 253 -7.77 -5.21 -4.57
CA PHE A 253 -7.85 -3.75 -4.46
C PHE A 253 -7.55 -3.06 -5.79
N GLN A 254 -6.55 -3.50 -6.55
CA GLN A 254 -6.25 -2.92 -7.86
C GLN A 254 -7.36 -3.16 -8.89
N LYS A 255 -8.05 -4.31 -8.87
CA LYS A 255 -9.25 -4.57 -9.70
C LYS A 255 -10.39 -3.61 -9.38
N ILE A 256 -10.48 -3.12 -8.15
CA ILE A 256 -11.47 -2.13 -7.74
C ILE A 256 -11.00 -0.72 -8.12
N TYR A 257 -9.74 -0.39 -7.85
CA TYR A 257 -9.20 0.97 -8.01
C TYR A 257 -8.85 1.33 -9.44
N ARG A 258 -8.37 0.36 -10.22
CA ARG A 258 -7.84 0.49 -11.59
C ARG A 258 -8.23 -0.73 -12.46
N PRO A 259 -9.53 -1.07 -12.59
CA PRO A 259 -10.03 -2.11 -13.48
C PRO A 259 -9.51 -1.99 -14.92
N GLU A 260 -9.24 -0.78 -15.42
CA GLU A 260 -8.68 -0.53 -16.75
C GLU A 260 -7.32 -1.21 -16.98
N VAL A 261 -6.60 -1.48 -15.89
CA VAL A 261 -5.28 -2.14 -15.88
C VAL A 261 -5.41 -3.57 -15.36
N TYR A 262 -6.06 -3.76 -14.21
CA TYR A 262 -6.02 -5.04 -13.48
C TYR A 262 -7.26 -5.93 -13.66
N ASN A 263 -8.32 -5.39 -14.26
CA ASN A 263 -9.50 -6.14 -14.66
C ASN A 263 -9.80 -5.96 -16.16
N ALA A 264 -8.76 -5.66 -16.94
CA ALA A 264 -8.81 -5.62 -18.40
C ALA A 264 -9.10 -7.02 -18.97
N ASN A 265 -9.79 -7.07 -20.10
CA ASN A 265 -10.07 -8.33 -20.79
C ASN A 265 -8.91 -8.78 -21.68
N SER A 266 -7.83 -8.00 -21.73
CA SER A 266 -6.59 -8.31 -22.43
C SER A 266 -5.41 -8.43 -21.44
N VAL A 267 -4.51 -9.37 -21.73
CA VAL A 267 -3.33 -9.65 -20.89
C VAL A 267 -2.13 -8.83 -21.37
N ALA A 268 -1.31 -8.34 -20.43
CA ALA A 268 -0.06 -7.65 -20.72
C ALA A 268 0.85 -8.48 -21.65
N GLY A 269 1.29 -7.84 -22.74
CA GLY A 269 2.21 -8.44 -23.70
C GLY A 269 3.65 -8.54 -23.19
N LYS A 270 4.58 -8.86 -24.10
CA LYS A 270 6.03 -8.83 -23.80
C LYS A 270 6.54 -7.42 -23.50
N LEU A 271 5.95 -6.42 -24.14
CA LEU A 271 6.15 -5.02 -23.84
C LEU A 271 4.79 -4.47 -23.42
N TYR A 272 4.71 -3.85 -22.25
CA TYR A 272 3.45 -3.42 -21.66
C TYR A 272 3.57 -2.01 -21.10
N GLN A 273 2.63 -1.14 -21.47
CA GLN A 273 2.44 0.16 -20.86
C GLN A 273 1.00 0.24 -20.36
N PRO A 274 0.76 0.43 -19.05
CA PRO A 274 -0.59 0.54 -18.51
C PRO A 274 -1.33 1.76 -19.07
N ASN A 275 -2.62 1.63 -19.35
CA ASN A 275 -3.43 2.71 -19.91
C ASN A 275 -4.75 2.88 -19.16
N LEU A 276 -4.92 4.02 -18.47
CA LEU A 276 -6.15 4.33 -17.72
C LEU A 276 -7.35 4.70 -18.61
N ASN A 277 -7.13 4.92 -19.90
CA ASN A 277 -8.19 5.19 -20.87
C ASN A 277 -8.64 3.92 -21.60
N HIS A 278 -8.07 2.75 -21.28
CA HIS A 278 -8.47 1.48 -21.86
C HIS A 278 -9.94 1.19 -21.56
N GLN A 279 -10.72 0.83 -22.58
CA GLN A 279 -12.18 0.65 -22.48
C GLN A 279 -12.60 -0.82 -22.36
N ASP A 280 -11.73 -1.76 -22.73
CA ASP A 280 -12.04 -3.19 -22.71
C ASP A 280 -11.69 -3.82 -21.35
N TYR A 281 -12.50 -3.52 -20.35
CA TYR A 281 -12.37 -4.04 -18.99
C TYR A 281 -13.71 -4.37 -18.36
N SER A 282 -13.67 -5.17 -17.30
CA SER A 282 -14.86 -5.51 -16.51
C SER A 282 -14.89 -4.71 -15.20
N LEU A 283 -16.08 -4.31 -14.75
CA LEU A 283 -16.26 -3.73 -13.42
C LEU A 283 -16.57 -4.82 -12.39
N THR A 284 -16.11 -4.62 -11.16
CA THR A 284 -16.53 -5.43 -10.02
C THR A 284 -17.93 -5.00 -9.57
N ARG A 285 -18.58 -5.79 -8.71
CA ARG A 285 -19.84 -5.39 -8.05
C ARG A 285 -19.62 -4.45 -6.85
N ILE A 286 -18.39 -4.03 -6.61
CA ILE A 286 -18.00 -3.17 -5.49
C ILE A 286 -18.02 -1.73 -5.98
N VAL A 287 -18.80 -0.89 -5.31
CA VAL A 287 -18.85 0.56 -5.62
C VAL A 287 -17.68 1.25 -4.94
N TYR A 288 -16.89 1.99 -5.72
CA TYR A 288 -15.74 2.75 -5.25
C TYR A 288 -15.71 4.13 -5.90
N ASP A 289 -15.71 5.18 -5.09
CA ASP A 289 -15.73 6.56 -5.57
C ASP A 289 -14.31 7.13 -5.65
N ARG A 290 -13.80 7.27 -6.89
CA ARG A 290 -12.45 7.80 -7.15
C ARG A 290 -12.37 9.31 -6.96
N GLU A 291 -13.45 10.04 -7.21
CA GLU A 291 -13.48 11.49 -7.05
C GLU A 291 -13.45 11.83 -5.57
N GLU A 292 -14.31 11.17 -4.78
CA GLU A 292 -14.30 11.27 -3.33
C GLU A 292 -12.93 10.91 -2.76
N ARG A 293 -12.31 9.79 -3.20
CA ARG A 293 -10.96 9.44 -2.74
C ARG A 293 -9.93 10.54 -3.03
N SER A 294 -10.01 11.17 -4.19
CA SER A 294 -9.09 12.24 -4.60
C SER A 294 -9.28 13.49 -3.75
N GLN A 295 -10.52 13.86 -3.44
CA GLN A 295 -10.84 14.95 -2.53
C GLN A 295 -10.32 14.67 -1.12
N LEU A 296 -10.58 13.46 -0.60
CA LEU A 296 -10.12 13.01 0.71
C LEU A 296 -8.58 13.02 0.83
N ALA A 297 -7.83 12.74 -0.25
CA ALA A 297 -6.37 12.84 -0.24
C ALA A 297 -5.90 14.29 -0.02
N VAL A 298 -6.55 15.26 -0.68
CA VAL A 298 -6.24 16.69 -0.54
C VAL A 298 -6.60 17.18 0.87
N GLU A 299 -7.76 16.79 1.39
CA GLU A 299 -8.18 17.12 2.76
C GLU A 299 -7.22 16.53 3.79
N GLN A 300 -6.81 15.27 3.62
CA GLN A 300 -5.80 14.63 4.46
C GLN A 300 -4.46 15.34 4.39
N GLY A 301 -4.03 15.76 3.19
CA GLY A 301 -2.80 16.52 3.01
C GLY A 301 -2.82 17.84 3.75
N LYS A 302 -3.92 18.60 3.66
CA LYS A 302 -4.11 19.87 4.39
C LYS A 302 -4.20 19.67 5.90
N PHE A 303 -4.92 18.65 6.36
CA PHE A 303 -4.98 18.26 7.77
C PHE A 303 -3.59 17.95 8.32
N THR A 304 -2.79 17.19 7.55
CA THR A 304 -1.41 16.88 7.91
C THR A 304 -0.55 18.14 7.96
N GLU A 305 -0.73 19.06 7.02
CA GLU A 305 -0.03 20.34 7.03
C GLU A 305 -0.32 21.14 8.32
N GLU A 306 -1.60 21.27 8.68
CA GLU A 306 -2.06 22.11 9.80
C GLU A 306 -1.77 21.50 11.17
N HIS A 307 -1.92 20.18 11.31
CA HIS A 307 -1.87 19.50 12.61
C HIS A 307 -0.54 18.77 12.87
N PHE A 308 0.29 18.56 11.85
CA PHE A 308 1.56 17.86 11.99
C PHE A 308 2.75 18.65 11.44
N ILE A 309 2.71 19.09 10.18
CA ILE A 309 3.87 19.74 9.56
C ILE A 309 4.14 21.12 10.20
N LYS A 310 3.16 22.03 10.20
CA LYS A 310 3.35 23.40 10.76
C LYS A 310 3.64 23.40 12.27
N PRO A 311 2.93 22.65 13.13
CA PRO A 311 3.17 22.70 14.57
C PRO A 311 4.52 22.12 15.00
N TYR A 312 5.02 21.13 14.26
CA TYR A 312 6.26 20.43 14.61
C TYR A 312 7.41 20.72 13.65
N GLN A 313 7.28 21.71 12.75
CA GLN A 313 8.25 21.99 11.68
C GLN A 313 9.70 22.01 12.18
N THR A 314 10.00 22.83 13.19
CA THR A 314 11.36 22.95 13.74
C THR A 314 11.89 21.63 14.30
N VAL A 315 11.02 20.84 14.95
CA VAL A 315 11.39 19.55 15.52
C VAL A 315 11.63 18.51 14.42
N LEU A 316 10.78 18.50 13.39
CA LEU A 316 10.90 17.62 12.22
C LEU A 316 12.16 17.95 11.39
N GLU A 317 12.51 19.24 11.26
CA GLU A 317 13.72 19.71 10.57
C GLU A 317 15.01 19.35 11.32
N GLN A 318 15.06 19.60 12.63
CA GLN A 318 16.18 19.17 13.49
C GLN A 318 16.37 17.65 13.44
N TRP A 319 15.27 16.92 13.45
CA TRP A 319 15.28 15.47 13.36
C TRP A 319 15.72 14.93 12.00
N ALA A 320 15.37 15.63 10.91
CA ALA A 320 15.85 15.30 9.57
C ALA A 320 17.37 15.46 9.45
N THR A 321 17.96 16.44 10.15
CA THR A 321 19.42 16.68 10.18
C THR A 321 20.16 15.69 11.06
N ASP A 322 19.61 15.29 12.21
CA ASP A 322 20.19 14.25 13.09
C ASP A 322 20.16 12.85 12.46
N SER A 323 19.31 12.62 11.45
CA SER A 323 19.20 11.34 10.74
C SER A 323 20.25 11.16 9.64
N ALA A 324 21.10 12.17 9.40
CA ALA A 324 22.19 12.15 8.42
C ALA A 324 23.57 11.83 9.03
N LEU A 325 23.62 11.46 10.31
CA LEU A 325 24.84 11.11 11.05
C LEU A 325 24.91 9.62 11.40
#